data_AF-A0A946H4L4-F1
#
_entry.id   AF-A0A946H4L4-F1
#
_cell.length_a   1.000
_cell.length_b   1.000
_cell.length_c   1.000
_cell.angle_alpha   90.00
_cell.angle_beta   90.00
_cell.angle_gamma   90.00
#
_symmetry.space_group_name_H-M   'P 1'
#
loop_
_entity.id
_entity.type
_entity.pdbx_description
1 polymer ?
#
loop_
_entity_poly.entity_id
_entity_poly.type
_entity_poly.pdbx_seq_one_letter_code
_entity_poly.pdbx_strand_id
1 'polypeptide(L)' 'MNRPAPQDVRNITCIGGGVIGAGWAAGFLAKGYDVTVQDI' A
#
# COMPACT_ATOMS: atom_id res chain seq x y z
N MET A 1 13.65 -6.86 -15.42
CA MET A 1 12.58 -6.60 -14.45
C MET A 1 11.57 -5.67 -15.11
N ASN A 2 10.35 -6.15 -15.40
CA ASN A 2 9.33 -5.34 -16.06
C ASN A 2 8.49 -4.64 -14.98
N ARG A 3 8.54 -3.31 -14.91
CA ARG A 3 7.70 -2.55 -13.98
C ARG A 3 6.27 -2.57 -14.51
N PRO A 4 5.26 -2.93 -13.69
CA PRO A 4 3.87 -2.81 -14.13
C PRO A 4 3.57 -1.36 -14.51
N ALA A 5 2.66 -1.15 -15.45
CA ALA A 5 2.17 0.19 -15.69
C ALA A 5 1.43 0.66 -14.42
N PRO A 6 1.48 1.96 -14.08
CA PRO A 6 0.90 2.46 -12.82
C PRO A 6 -0.57 2.07 -12.62
N GLN A 7 -1.36 2.03 -13.69
CA GLN A 7 -2.77 1.63 -13.67
C GLN A 7 -3.02 0.17 -13.31
N ASP A 8 -2.02 -0.70 -13.46
CA ASP A 8 -2.12 -2.14 -13.23
C ASP A 8 -1.77 -2.54 -11.79
N VAL A 9 -1.28 -1.60 -10.97
CA VAL A 9 -0.93 -1.88 -9.56
C VAL A 9 -2.21 -2.18 -8.77
N ARG A 10 -2.19 -3.28 -8.00
CA ARG A 10 -3.26 -3.68 -7.07
C ARG A 10 -2.77 -3.93 -5.64
N ASN A 11 -1.54 -4.40 -5.49
CA ASN A 11 -0.93 -4.66 -4.19
C ASN A 11 -0.06 -3.48 -3.75
N ILE A 12 -0.28 -3.01 -2.53
CA ILE A 12 0.49 -1.92 -1.93
C ILE A 12 1.07 -2.38 -0.60
N THR A 13 2.37 -2.20 -0.42
CA THR A 13 3.02 -2.44 0.87
C THR A 13 3.35 -1.11 1.52
N CYS A 14 2.78 -0.86 2.69
CA CYS A 14 3.17 0.25 3.56
C CYS A 14 4.28 -0.25 4.51
N ILE A 15 5.47 0.36 4.41
CA ILE A 15 6.61 0.07 5.29
C ILE A 15 6.60 1.07 6.45
N GLY A 16 6.42 0.56 7.66
CA GLY A 16 6.14 1.32 8.88
C GLY A 16 4.64 1.46 9.14
N GLY A 17 4.22 1.12 10.36
CA GLY A 17 2.83 1.13 10.85
C GLY A 17 2.49 2.33 11.74
N GLY A 18 3.38 3.32 11.86
CA GLY A 18 3.11 4.58 12.54
C GLY A 18 2.01 5.41 11.86
N VAL A 19 1.63 6.56 12.44
CA VAL A 19 0.46 7.37 12.01
C VAL A 19 0.40 7.61 10.49
N ILE A 20 1.53 7.97 9.88
CA ILE A 20 1.59 8.21 8.43
C ILE A 20 1.35 6.90 7.66
N GLY A 21 2.07 5.83 8.01
CA GLY A 21 1.93 4.53 7.34
C GLY A 21 0.53 3.94 7.47
N ALA A 22 -0.06 4.03 8.66
CA ALA A 22 -1.44 3.62 8.92
C ALA A 22 -2.45 4.47 8.13
N GLY A 23 -2.23 5.79 8.04
CA GLY A 23 -3.07 6.69 7.24
C GLY A 23 -3.06 6.34 5.74
N TRP A 24 -1.87 6.04 5.19
CA TRP A 24 -1.75 5.56 3.81
C TRP A 24 -2.42 4.19 3.63
N ALA A 25 -2.19 3.25 4.53
CA ALA A 25 -2.78 1.92 4.46
C ALA A 25 -4.32 2.00 4.43
N ALA A 26 -4.91 2.78 5.34
CA ALA A 26 -6.34 3.04 5.36
C ALA A 26 -6.81 3.73 4.07
N GLY A 27 -6.07 4.73 3.60
CA GLY A 27 -6.40 5.47 2.37
C GLY A 27 -6.34 4.63 1.09
N PHE A 28 -5.52 3.57 1.05
CA PHE A 28 -5.45 2.62 -0.06
C PHE A 28 -6.48 1.50 0.07
N LEU A 29 -6.70 0.97 1.27
CA LEU A 29 -7.78 0.01 1.54
C LEU A 29 -9.15 0.60 1.16
N ALA A 30 -9.42 1.85 1.51
CA ALA A 30 -10.65 2.54 1.15
C ALA A 30 -10.87 2.70 -0.37
N LYS A 31 -9.81 2.61 -1.17
CA LYS A 31 -9.88 2.64 -2.65
C LYS A 31 -9.93 1.23 -3.27
N GLY A 32 -9.96 0.18 -2.45
CA GLY A 32 -10.05 -1.21 -2.90
C GLY A 32 -8.71 -1.84 -3.32
N TYR A 33 -7.58 -1.30 -2.87
CA TYR A 33 -6.27 -1.94 -3.04
C TYR A 33 -6.04 -3.02 -1.98
N ASP A 34 -5.26 -4.04 -2.33
CA ASP A 34 -4.77 -5.04 -1.39
C ASP A 34 -3.55 -4.48 -0.67
N VAL A 35 -3.70 -4.18 0.62
CA VAL A 35 -2.65 -3.52 1.40
C VAL A 35 -2.01 -4.48 2.39
N THR A 36 -0.69 -4.54 2.37
CA THR A 36 0.13 -5.14 3.45
C THR A 36 0.81 -4.04 4.23
N VAL A 37 0.81 -4.14 5.56
CA VAL A 37 1.65 -3.30 6.42
C VAL A 37 2.78 -4.15 6.96
N GLN A 38 4.01 -3.68 6.78
CA GLN A 38 5.21 -4.28 7.39
C GLN A 38 5.78 -3.31 8.41
N ASP A 39 5.98 -3.77 9.64
CA ASP A 39 6.74 -3.06 10.68
C ASP A 39 7.74 -4.03 11.34
N ILE A 40 8.63 -3.53 12.21
CA ILE A 40 9.68 -4.32 12.87
C ILE A 40 9.15 -5.29 13.93
#